data_AF-A0AAV7V1P2-F1
#
_entry.id   AF-A0AAV7V1P2-F1
#
_cell.length_a   1.000
_cell.length_b   1.000
_cell.length_c   1.000
_cell.angle_alpha   90.00
_cell.angle_beta   90.00
_cell.angle_gamma   90.00
#
_symmetry.space_group_name_H-M   'P 1'
#
loop_
_entity.id
_entity.type
_entity.pdbx_description
1 polymer ?
#
loop_
_entity_poly.entity_id
_entity_poly.type
_entity_poly.pdbx_seq_one_letter_code
_entity_poly.pdbx_strand_id
1 'polypeptide(L)'
;MERSRAVKCPDVATHLAGTKKVQQELSRPGALERFLPGDPEAVARIRATYAGLYSLDEGEEGDRNAAMAIRNPERFVLKTQRDGGGMSTHSLVACISASGSVCPKSLKGMF
;
A
#
# COMPACT_ATOMS: atom_id res chain seq x y z
N MET A 1 9.91 8.83 -26.47
CA MET A 1 10.44 7.58 -25.92
C MET A 1 9.36 6.53 -25.78
N GLU A 2 8.31 6.73 -24.99
CA GLU A 2 7.25 5.71 -24.80
C GLU A 2 6.54 5.26 -26.09
N ARG A 3 6.27 6.17 -27.04
CA ARG A 3 5.60 5.88 -28.32
C ARG A 3 6.49 5.19 -29.38
N SER A 4 7.76 4.92 -29.09
CA SER A 4 8.68 4.29 -30.04
C SER A 4 8.67 2.76 -29.95
N ARG A 5 9.31 2.07 -30.90
CA ARG A 5 9.53 0.61 -30.86
C ARG A 5 10.72 0.17 -29.99
N ALA A 6 11.41 1.10 -29.33
CA ALA A 6 12.51 0.75 -28.43
C ALA A 6 11.98 -0.07 -27.24
N VAL A 7 12.82 -0.92 -26.64
CA VAL A 7 12.56 -1.54 -25.33
C VAL A 7 12.89 -0.51 -24.25
N LYS A 8 12.03 -0.37 -23.23
CA LYS A 8 12.19 0.61 -22.14
C LYS A 8 12.51 -0.14 -20.84
N CYS A 9 13.17 0.54 -19.91
CA CYS A 9 13.54 -0.02 -18.61
C CYS A 9 13.52 1.07 -17.54
N PRO A 10 12.43 1.24 -16.77
CA PRO A 10 11.08 0.69 -17.01
C PRO A 10 10.33 1.44 -18.13
N ASP A 11 9.28 0.83 -18.68
CA ASP A 11 8.25 1.59 -19.42
C ASP A 11 7.35 2.37 -18.45
N VAL A 12 6.49 3.24 -18.98
CA VAL A 12 5.60 4.08 -18.14
C VAL A 12 4.67 3.25 -17.25
N ALA A 13 4.18 2.09 -17.73
CA ALA A 13 3.27 1.25 -16.95
C ALA A 13 3.99 0.60 -15.77
N THR A 14 5.20 0.09 -16.00
CA THR A 14 6.06 -0.52 -14.98
C THR A 14 6.50 0.52 -13.96
N HIS A 15 6.76 1.77 -14.40
CA HIS A 15 7.02 2.88 -13.48
C HIS A 15 5.81 3.17 -12.57
N LEU A 16 4.60 3.27 -13.13
CA LEU A 16 3.38 3.53 -12.36
C LEU A 16 3.02 2.38 -11.40
N ALA A 17 3.34 1.13 -11.77
CA ALA A 17 3.17 -0.02 -10.89
C ALA A 17 4.01 0.06 -9.60
N GLY A 18 5.10 0.84 -9.60
CA GLY A 18 5.94 1.09 -8.43
C GLY A 18 5.40 2.11 -7.44
N THR A 19 4.30 2.80 -7.76
CA THR A 19 3.72 3.83 -6.88
C THR A 19 3.20 3.27 -5.56
N LYS A 20 3.23 4.08 -4.50
CA LYS A 20 2.74 3.66 -3.18
C LYS A 20 1.24 3.32 -3.20
N LYS A 21 0.44 4.03 -4.00
CA LYS A 21 -0.99 3.75 -4.19
C LYS A 21 -1.21 2.36 -4.76
N VAL A 22 -0.48 1.96 -5.80
CA VAL A 22 -0.55 0.59 -6.32
C VAL A 22 -0.15 -0.43 -5.25
N GLN A 23 0.90 -0.16 -4.47
CA GLN A 23 1.28 -1.02 -3.34
C GLN A 23 0.14 -1.19 -2.30
N GLN A 24 -0.56 -0.10 -1.94
CA GLN A 24 -1.70 -0.18 -1.00
C GLN A 24 -2.91 -0.88 -1.63
N GLU A 25 -3.25 -0.60 -2.89
CA GLU A 25 -4.36 -1.27 -3.57
C GLU A 25 -4.14 -2.78 -3.70
N LEU A 26 -2.90 -3.21 -4.00
CA LEU A 26 -2.53 -4.63 -4.04
C LEU A 26 -2.64 -5.32 -2.66
N SER A 27 -2.57 -4.56 -1.56
CA SER A 27 -2.76 -5.12 -0.21
C SER A 27 -4.21 -5.42 0.15
N ARG A 28 -5.18 -4.94 -0.64
CA ARG A 28 -6.61 -5.21 -0.40
C ARG A 28 -6.92 -6.71 -0.59
N PRO A 29 -7.85 -7.28 0.21
CA PRO A 29 -8.31 -8.65 0.00
C PRO A 29 -8.83 -8.85 -1.43
N GLY A 30 -8.40 -9.93 -2.09
CA GLY A 30 -8.82 -10.26 -3.46
C GLY A 30 -8.08 -9.50 -4.58
N ALA A 31 -7.24 -8.50 -4.26
CA ALA A 31 -6.55 -7.72 -5.28
C ALA A 31 -5.41 -8.51 -5.94
N LEU A 32 -4.54 -9.15 -5.16
CA LEU A 32 -3.43 -9.98 -5.67
C LEU A 32 -3.91 -11.16 -6.50
N GLU A 33 -5.01 -11.79 -6.09
CA GLU A 33 -5.60 -12.95 -6.73
C GLU A 33 -6.01 -12.67 -8.19
N ARG A 34 -6.29 -11.40 -8.54
CA ARG A 34 -6.58 -10.98 -9.92
C ARG A 34 -5.35 -10.97 -10.83
N PHE A 35 -4.16 -10.78 -10.28
CA PHE A 35 -2.90 -10.70 -11.02
C PHE A 35 -2.12 -12.02 -11.00
N LEU A 36 -2.42 -12.91 -10.06
CA LEU A 36 -1.81 -14.22 -9.90
C LEU A 36 -2.89 -15.33 -9.89
N PRO A 37 -3.69 -15.46 -10.95
CA PRO A 37 -4.78 -16.44 -10.99
C PRO A 37 -4.20 -17.86 -10.94
N GLY A 38 -4.75 -18.69 -10.04
CA GLY A 38 -4.34 -20.09 -9.90
C GLY A 38 -3.06 -20.33 -9.10
N ASP A 39 -2.45 -19.30 -8.50
CA ASP A 39 -1.25 -19.44 -7.66
C ASP A 39 -1.47 -18.93 -6.23
N PRO A 40 -2.23 -19.68 -5.40
CA PRO A 40 -2.53 -19.29 -4.03
C PRO A 40 -1.27 -19.25 -3.14
N GLU A 41 -0.24 -20.03 -3.46
CA GLU A 41 1.00 -20.04 -2.68
C GLU A 41 1.82 -18.77 -2.89
N ALA A 42 1.94 -18.28 -4.14
CA ALA A 42 2.58 -16.99 -4.40
C ALA A 42 1.81 -15.85 -3.74
N VAL A 43 0.47 -15.85 -3.81
CA VAL A 43 -0.36 -14.86 -3.12
C VAL A 43 -0.08 -14.88 -1.61
N ALA A 44 -0.02 -16.06 -1.00
CA ALA A 44 0.26 -16.20 0.43
C ALA A 44 1.66 -15.66 0.80
N ARG A 45 2.69 -16.02 0.03
CA ARG A 45 4.07 -15.53 0.24
C ARG A 45 4.15 -14.01 0.13
N ILE A 46 3.55 -13.41 -0.91
CA ILE A 46 3.56 -11.95 -1.12
C ILE A 46 2.81 -11.25 0.01
N ARG A 47 1.59 -11.71 0.36
CA ARG A 47 0.78 -11.12 1.43
C ARG A 47 1.47 -11.20 2.79
N ALA A 48 2.32 -12.20 3.03
CA ALA A 48 3.12 -12.30 4.24
C ALA A 48 4.12 -11.14 4.41
N THR A 49 4.57 -10.52 3.31
CA THR A 49 5.51 -9.39 3.31
C THR A 49 4.86 -8.04 3.56
N TYR A 50 3.53 -7.94 3.49
CA TYR A 50 2.82 -6.67 3.64
C TYR A 50 2.70 -6.26 5.10
N ALA A 51 2.99 -4.97 5.35
CA ALA A 51 2.56 -4.27 6.56
C ALA A 51 1.12 -3.74 6.38
N GLY A 52 0.53 -3.20 7.44
CA GLY A 52 -0.74 -2.48 7.33
C GLY A 52 -0.58 -1.25 6.44
N LEU A 53 -1.31 -1.20 5.33
CA LEU A 53 -1.33 -0.10 4.37
C LEU A 53 -2.75 0.46 4.30
N TYR A 54 -2.91 1.73 4.62
CA TYR A 54 -4.21 2.37 4.82
C TYR A 54 -4.35 3.59 3.91
N SER A 55 -5.50 3.67 3.24
CA SER A 55 -5.85 4.85 2.43
C SER A 55 -6.26 6.02 3.33
N LEU A 56 -5.94 7.24 2.87
CA LEU A 56 -6.46 8.50 3.39
C LEU A 56 -7.32 9.23 2.33
N ASP A 57 -7.82 8.49 1.35
CA ASP A 57 -8.80 9.03 0.41
C ASP A 57 -10.05 9.50 1.18
N GLU A 58 -10.72 10.53 0.68
CA GLU A 58 -11.92 11.09 1.31
C GLU A 58 -13.00 10.02 1.55
N GLY A 59 -13.58 10.02 2.75
CA GLY A 59 -14.63 9.09 3.17
C GLY A 59 -14.36 8.44 4.52
N GLU A 60 -15.32 7.66 4.99
CA GLU A 60 -15.33 7.08 6.35
C GLU A 60 -14.08 6.23 6.64
N GLU A 61 -13.59 5.47 5.66
CA GLU A 61 -12.37 4.67 5.80
C GLU A 61 -11.13 5.57 6.02
N GLY A 62 -11.01 6.64 5.22
CA GLY A 62 -9.92 7.60 5.31
C GLY A 62 -9.91 8.35 6.64
N ASP A 63 -11.07 8.85 7.06
CA ASP A 63 -11.24 9.56 8.33
C ASP A 63 -10.89 8.68 9.53
N ARG A 64 -11.33 7.41 9.50
CA ARG A 64 -10.99 6.43 10.53
C ARG A 64 -9.50 6.14 10.57
N ASN A 65 -8.87 5.96 9.41
CA ASN A 65 -7.43 5.70 9.32
C ASN A 65 -6.61 6.91 9.80
N ALA A 66 -7.04 8.13 9.45
CA ALA A 66 -6.44 9.36 9.92
C ALA A 66 -6.55 9.49 11.45
N ALA A 67 -7.73 9.27 12.02
CA ALA A 67 -7.95 9.31 13.46
C ALA A 67 -7.09 8.26 14.20
N MET A 68 -6.96 7.05 13.65
CA MET A 68 -6.11 6.00 14.19
C MET A 68 -4.63 6.40 14.20
N ALA A 69 -4.15 7.01 13.11
CA ALA A 69 -2.77 7.47 12.98
C ALA A 69 -2.45 8.64 13.90
N ILE A 70 -3.38 9.60 14.04
CA ILE A 70 -3.25 10.75 14.95
C ILE A 70 -3.18 10.30 16.41
N ARG A 71 -3.91 9.24 16.78
CA ARG A 71 -3.91 8.70 18.15
C ARG A 71 -2.63 7.95 18.53
N ASN A 72 -1.89 7.40 17.58
CA ASN A 72 -0.68 6.59 17.83
C ASN A 72 0.42 6.87 16.78
N PRO A 73 0.86 8.13 16.64
CA PRO A 73 1.70 8.57 15.51
C PRO A 73 3.02 7.80 15.40
N GLU A 74 3.57 7.32 16.51
CA GLU A 74 4.80 6.52 16.57
C GLU A 74 4.69 5.15 15.88
N ARG A 75 3.46 4.68 15.60
CA ARG A 75 3.21 3.39 14.94
C ARG A 75 3.03 3.51 13.43
N PHE A 76 3.02 4.72 12.90
CA PHE A 76 2.65 4.98 11.51
C PHE A 76 3.65 5.90 10.80
N VAL A 77 3.78 5.70 9.49
CA VAL A 77 4.54 6.59 8.60
C VAL A 77 3.60 7.11 7.54
N LEU A 78 3.50 8.43 7.44
CA LEU A 78 2.84 9.10 6.34
C LEU A 78 3.75 9.11 5.10
N LYS A 79 3.30 8.53 4.00
CA LYS A 79 4.05 8.46 2.74
C LYS A 79 3.30 9.18 1.63
N THR A 80 3.95 10.13 0.99
CA THR A 80 3.43 10.79 -0.23
C THR A 80 3.69 9.92 -1.46
N GLN A 81 2.93 10.13 -2.55
CA GLN A 81 3.01 9.32 -3.78
C GLN A 81 4.24 9.57 -4.65
N ARG A 82 5.21 10.38 -4.21
CA ARG A 82 6.36 10.78 -5.02
C ARG A 82 7.58 9.90 -4.72
N ASP A 83 8.17 9.32 -5.76
CA ASP A 83 9.51 8.73 -5.65
C ASP A 83 10.55 9.82 -5.42
N GLY A 84 11.42 9.63 -4.43
CA GLY A 84 12.56 10.52 -4.18
C GLY A 84 12.43 11.52 -3.02
N GLY A 85 11.45 11.38 -2.12
CA GLY A 85 11.37 12.19 -0.90
C GLY A 85 10.92 13.63 -1.16
N GLY A 86 9.62 13.88 -1.08
CA GLY A 86 9.04 15.22 -1.19
C GLY A 86 7.53 15.22 -1.02
N MET A 87 6.99 16.27 -0.37
CA MET A 87 5.58 16.36 0.02
C MET A 87 4.65 16.70 -1.16
N SER A 88 3.63 15.88 -1.39
CA SER A 88 2.44 16.20 -2.19
C SER A 88 1.26 15.38 -1.63
N THR A 89 0.08 15.99 -1.57
CA THR A 89 -1.01 15.80 -0.60
C THR A 89 -1.77 14.47 -0.59
N HIS A 90 -1.44 13.52 -1.47
CA HIS A 90 -2.06 12.18 -1.44
C HIS A 90 -1.16 11.26 -0.63
N SER A 91 -1.62 10.92 0.56
CA SER A 91 -0.77 10.30 1.57
C SER A 91 -1.31 8.94 1.96
N LEU A 92 -0.45 7.93 1.95
CA LEU A 92 -0.73 6.63 2.53
C LEU A 92 -0.19 6.58 3.94
N VAL A 93 -0.93 5.93 4.82
CA VAL A 93 -0.40 5.58 6.14
C VAL A 93 0.09 4.15 6.08
N ALA A 94 1.38 3.95 6.31
CA ALA A 94 1.97 2.63 6.47
C ALA A 94 2.28 2.39 7.94
N CYS A 95 1.89 1.23 8.48
CA CYS A 95 2.31 0.86 9.82
C CYS A 95 3.79 0.49 9.90
N ILE A 96 4.43 0.88 10.99
CA ILE A 96 5.74 0.40 11.39
C ILE A 96 5.55 -0.96 12.07
N SER A 97 6.01 -2.03 11.41
CA SER A 97 6.15 -3.34 12.04
C SER A 97 7.36 -3.31 12.96
N ALA A 98 7.22 -2.82 14.19
CA ALA A 98 8.20 -3.05 15.23
C ALA A 98 8.16 -4.54 15.59
N SER A 99 9.26 -5.23 15.30
CA SER A 99 9.63 -6.58 15.76
C SER A 99 8.71 -7.17 16.83
N GLY A 100 7.80 -8.07 16.43
CA GLY A 100 7.07 -8.96 17.33
C GLY A 100 5.62 -8.61 17.65
N SER A 101 5.14 -7.38 17.39
CA SER A 101 3.72 -7.05 17.52
C SER A 101 3.06 -6.99 16.14
N VAL A 102 2.26 -8.03 15.84
CA VAL A 102 1.52 -8.14 14.59
C VAL A 102 0.67 -6.88 14.42
N CYS A 103 0.96 -6.11 13.36
CA CYS A 103 0.06 -5.06 12.94
C CYS A 103 -1.30 -5.69 12.63
N PRO A 104 -2.42 -5.21 13.21
CA PRO A 104 -3.71 -5.85 12.99
C PRO A 104 -4.01 -5.85 11.50
N LYS A 105 -3.93 -7.04 10.88
CA LYS A 105 -4.11 -7.26 9.43
C LYS A 105 -5.57 -7.08 8.99
N SER A 106 -6.46 -6.73 9.93
CA SER A 106 -7.87 -6.47 9.68
C SER A 106 -8.47 -5.66 10.83
N LEU A 107 -9.31 -4.66 10.50
CA LEU A 107 -10.17 -3.93 11.44
C LEU A 107 -11.45 -4.72 11.82
N LYS A 108 -11.59 -5.97 11.38
CA LYS A 108 -12.71 -6.85 11.78
C LYS A 108 -12.49 -7.31 13.23
N GLY A 109 -12.98 -6.55 14.20
CA GLY A 109 -13.01 -6.96 15.61
C GLY A 109 -12.46 -5.94 16.62
N MET A 110 -12.36 -4.65 16.27
CA MET A 110 -12.12 -3.57 17.25
C MET A 110 -13.41 -2.83 17.64
N PHE A 111 -14.53 -3.57 17.61
CA PHE A 111 -15.78 -3.39 18.36
C PHE A 111 -16.32 -4.79 18.67
#